data_AF-A0A7X6VS54-F1
#
_entry.id   AF-A0A7X6VS54-F1
#
_cell.length_a   1.000
_cell.length_b   1.000
_cell.length_c   1.000
_cell.angle_alpha   90.00
_cell.angle_beta   90.00
_cell.angle_gamma   90.00
#
_symmetry.space_group_name_H-M   'P 1'
#
loop_
_entity.id
_entity.type
_entity.pdbx_description
1 polymer ?
#
loop_
_entity_poly.entity_id
_entity_poly.type
_entity_poly.pdbx_seq_one_letter_code
_entity_poly.pdbx_strand_id
1 'polypeptide(L)'
;MMDQNKSYTTEEVAEMLKISKYTVYEMVKRGDLEAYRVGRNLRIQDSDIEAYIIKSKAKDNIIKGSIIRRNGEKYFQAGNVEINLVTESEGEARITIAPEDIILARDTFASSARNVIKGEIKDIIEKGPTVKVLLDVGFPLYATITYKSYKNMKLKIGEFIYAIFKSSAVRVI
;
A
#
# COMPACT_ATOMS: atom_id res chain seq x y z
N MET A 1 -21.31 3.34 10.13
CA MET A 1 -21.97 3.23 8.81
C MET A 1 -21.48 4.41 7.99
N MET A 2 -20.63 4.18 6.99
CA MET A 2 -20.19 5.22 6.03
C MET A 2 -21.15 5.18 4.84
N ASP A 3 -21.65 6.35 4.46
CA ASP A 3 -22.67 6.52 3.42
C ASP A 3 -22.04 6.36 2.03
N GLN A 4 -22.37 5.27 1.33
CA GLN A 4 -21.76 4.88 0.05
C GLN A 4 -22.13 5.78 -1.15
N ASN A 5 -22.76 6.94 -0.92
CA ASN A 5 -23.22 7.86 -1.98
C ASN A 5 -22.70 9.30 -1.82
N LYS A 6 -21.71 9.53 -0.96
CA LYS A 6 -21.20 10.88 -0.72
C LYS A 6 -20.24 11.31 -1.83
N SER A 7 -20.51 12.49 -2.39
CA SER A 7 -19.72 13.10 -3.47
C SER A 7 -19.33 14.53 -3.13
N TYR A 8 -18.16 14.96 -3.59
CA TYR A 8 -17.58 16.27 -3.33
C TYR A 8 -17.30 17.03 -4.61
N THR A 9 -17.31 18.35 -4.50
CA THR A 9 -16.87 19.29 -5.52
C THR A 9 -15.34 19.33 -5.63
N THR A 10 -14.82 19.90 -6.71
CA THR A 10 -13.37 20.03 -6.89
C THR A 10 -12.74 20.96 -5.84
N GLU A 11 -13.46 21.97 -5.35
CA GLU A 11 -13.06 22.81 -4.23
C GLU A 11 -12.90 22.03 -2.93
N GLU A 12 -13.91 21.23 -2.56
CA GLU A 12 -13.87 20.43 -1.32
C GLU A 12 -12.74 19.40 -1.38
N VAL A 13 -12.53 18.75 -2.52
CA VAL A 13 -11.39 17.83 -2.71
C VAL A 13 -10.05 18.57 -2.61
N ALA A 14 -9.95 19.79 -3.13
CA ALA A 14 -8.74 20.60 -3.04
C ALA A 14 -8.40 20.93 -1.58
N GLU A 15 -9.40 21.29 -0.77
CA GLU A 15 -9.24 21.53 0.67
C GLU A 15 -8.84 20.25 1.42
N MET A 16 -9.51 19.12 1.14
CA MET A 16 -9.20 17.83 1.78
C MET A 16 -7.77 17.37 1.50
N LEU A 17 -7.33 17.46 0.25
CA LEU A 17 -6.01 17.03 -0.19
C LEU A 17 -4.93 18.10 0.03
N LYS A 18 -5.30 19.30 0.49
CA LYS A 18 -4.42 20.47 0.67
C LYS A 18 -3.62 20.82 -0.59
N ILE A 19 -4.31 20.87 -1.73
CA ILE A 19 -3.75 21.23 -3.04
C ILE A 19 -4.60 22.32 -3.71
N SER A 20 -4.14 22.87 -4.83
CA SER A 20 -4.93 23.86 -5.57
C SER A 20 -6.11 23.21 -6.33
N LYS A 21 -7.22 23.94 -6.50
CA LYS A 21 -8.35 23.52 -7.35
C LYS A 21 -7.90 23.20 -8.79
N TYR A 22 -6.93 23.95 -9.31
CA TYR A 22 -6.32 23.69 -10.62
C TYR A 22 -5.67 22.31 -10.67
N THR A 23 -4.95 21.92 -9.62
CA THR A 23 -4.33 20.60 -9.53
C THR A 23 -5.38 19.49 -9.54
N VAL A 24 -6.51 19.66 -8.84
CA VAL A 24 -7.62 18.70 -8.89
C VAL A 24 -8.17 18.56 -10.31
N TYR A 25 -8.36 19.67 -11.04
CA TYR A 25 -8.77 19.61 -12.45
C TYR A 25 -7.76 18.87 -13.33
N GLU A 26 -6.47 19.14 -13.16
CA GLU A 26 -5.42 18.45 -13.91
C GLU A 26 -5.38 16.95 -13.59
N MET A 27 -5.58 16.57 -12.32
CA MET A 27 -5.69 15.17 -11.90
C MET A 27 -6.86 14.47 -12.59
N VAL A 28 -8.04 15.10 -12.64
CA VAL A 28 -9.21 14.56 -13.37
C VAL A 28 -8.94 14.46 -14.86
N LYS A 29 -8.38 15.51 -15.47
CA LYS A 29 -8.09 15.56 -16.91
C LYS A 29 -7.08 14.48 -17.35
N ARG A 30 -6.10 14.16 -16.50
CA ARG A 30 -5.09 13.11 -16.74
C ARG A 30 -5.59 11.71 -16.40
N GLY A 31 -6.80 11.59 -15.82
CA GLY A 31 -7.37 10.30 -15.39
C GLY A 31 -6.77 9.77 -14.08
N ASP A 32 -6.11 10.63 -13.29
CA ASP A 32 -5.55 10.23 -12.00
C ASP A 32 -6.58 10.17 -10.88
N LEU A 33 -7.64 10.98 -10.98
CA LEU A 33 -8.77 11.04 -10.06
C LEU A 33 -10.07 10.90 -10.87
N GLU A 34 -10.89 9.89 -10.56
CA GLU A 34 -12.17 9.70 -11.23
C GLU A 34 -13.15 10.80 -10.82
N ALA A 35 -13.95 11.26 -11.79
CA ALA A 35 -14.96 12.28 -11.56
C ALA A 35 -16.09 12.12 -12.57
N TYR A 36 -17.28 12.55 -12.17
CA TYR A 36 -18.46 12.61 -13.02
C TYR A 36 -19.04 14.02 -13.02
N ARG A 37 -19.91 14.31 -13.99
CA ARG A 37 -20.55 15.63 -14.10
C ARG A 37 -21.94 15.60 -13.48
N VAL A 38 -22.24 16.64 -12.69
CA VAL A 38 -23.59 16.95 -12.22
C VAL A 38 -23.90 18.39 -12.60
N GLY A 39 -24.73 18.56 -13.62
CA GLY A 39 -24.96 19.85 -14.26
C GLY A 39 -23.66 20.43 -14.84
N ARG A 40 -23.30 21.65 -14.43
CA ARG A 40 -22.08 22.34 -14.89
C ARG A 40 -20.84 22.03 -14.05
N ASN A 41 -21.00 21.29 -12.95
CA ASN A 41 -19.93 21.04 -11.98
C ASN A 41 -19.42 19.60 -12.07
N LEU A 42 -18.14 19.41 -11.76
CA LEU A 42 -17.55 18.09 -11.53
C LEU A 42 -17.82 17.64 -10.09
N ARG A 43 -18.04 16.34 -9.93
CA ARG A 43 -18.15 15.68 -8.65
C ARG A 43 -17.24 14.46 -8.60
N ILE A 44 -16.67 14.22 -7.43
CA ILE A 44 -15.78 13.10 -7.13
C ILE A 44 -16.40 12.33 -5.97
N GLN A 45 -16.55 11.00 -6.07
CA GLN A 45 -17.07 10.22 -4.96
C GLN A 45 -16.01 10.08 -3.86
N ASP A 46 -16.46 9.92 -2.60
CA ASP A 46 -15.58 9.67 -1.45
C ASP A 46 -14.65 8.47 -1.71
N SER A 47 -15.19 7.40 -2.31
CA SER A 47 -14.44 6.21 -2.74
C SER A 47 -13.31 6.51 -3.73
N ASP A 48 -13.53 7.45 -4.65
CA ASP A 48 -12.54 7.81 -5.68
C ASP A 48 -11.40 8.64 -5.06
N ILE A 49 -11.73 9.51 -4.10
CA ILE A 49 -10.74 10.26 -3.32
C ILE A 49 -9.90 9.30 -2.48
N GLU A 50 -10.54 8.37 -1.78
CA GLU A 50 -9.85 7.32 -1.01
C GLU A 50 -8.96 6.47 -1.91
N ALA A 51 -9.48 6.01 -3.06
CA ALA A 51 -8.72 5.25 -4.04
C ALA A 51 -7.50 6.04 -4.57
N TYR A 52 -7.66 7.34 -4.81
CA TYR A 52 -6.54 8.23 -5.18
C TYR A 52 -5.51 8.35 -4.06
N ILE A 53 -5.93 8.57 -2.82
CA ILE A 53 -5.03 8.65 -1.66
C ILE A 53 -4.29 7.34 -1.47
N ILE A 54 -4.98 6.20 -1.59
CA ILE A 54 -4.37 4.87 -1.56
C ILE A 54 -3.37 4.73 -2.72
N LYS A 55 -3.74 5.09 -3.95
CA LYS A 55 -2.86 5.07 -5.12
C LYS A 55 -1.60 5.93 -4.91
N SER A 56 -1.74 7.09 -4.27
CA SER A 56 -0.65 8.04 -3.99
C SER A 56 0.25 7.59 -2.84
N LYS A 57 -0.33 7.13 -1.72
CA LYS A 57 0.41 6.60 -0.56
C LYS A 57 1.08 5.27 -0.86
N ALA A 58 0.51 4.46 -1.75
CA ALA A 58 1.04 3.15 -2.06
C ALA A 58 2.29 3.15 -2.95
N LYS A 59 3.01 4.26 -3.09
CA LYS A 59 4.36 4.22 -3.67
C LYS A 59 5.34 3.48 -2.76
N ASP A 60 5.14 3.57 -1.45
CA ASP A 60 6.07 3.04 -0.45
C ASP A 60 5.29 2.57 0.79
N ASN A 61 5.64 1.41 1.33
CA ASN A 61 5.10 0.95 2.60
C ASN A 61 5.82 1.65 3.75
N ILE A 62 5.25 2.73 4.31
CA ILE A 62 5.86 3.44 5.44
C ILE A 62 5.27 2.96 6.76
N ILE A 63 6.10 2.34 7.61
CA ILE A 63 5.69 1.76 8.90
C ILE A 63 6.43 2.48 10.03
N LYS A 64 5.71 2.78 11.12
CA LYS A 64 6.27 3.31 12.38
C LYS A 64 6.47 2.18 13.38
N GLY A 65 7.55 2.22 14.13
CA GLY A 65 7.90 1.17 15.07
C GLY A 65 9.25 1.45 15.74
N SER A 66 9.88 0.41 16.27
CA SER A 66 11.18 0.50 16.91
C SER A 66 12.15 -0.54 16.37
N ILE A 67 13.42 -0.18 16.23
CA ILE A 67 14.49 -1.09 15.85
C ILE A 67 15.10 -1.67 17.13
N ILE A 68 15.02 -2.99 17.25
CA ILE A 68 15.54 -3.79 18.36
C ILE A 68 16.63 -4.74 17.87
N ARG A 69 17.54 -5.11 18.77
CA ARG A 69 18.57 -6.12 18.51
C ARG A 69 18.20 -7.43 19.18
N ARG A 70 18.24 -8.54 18.44
CA ARG A 70 18.01 -9.90 18.95
C ARG A 70 18.98 -10.88 18.30
N ASN A 71 19.67 -11.67 19.12
CA ASN A 71 20.62 -12.70 18.68
C ASN A 71 21.67 -12.19 17.67
N GLY A 72 22.15 -10.96 17.85
CA GLY A 72 23.15 -10.34 16.98
C GLY A 72 22.58 -9.71 15.70
N GLU A 73 21.33 -9.99 15.33
CA GLU A 73 20.64 -9.39 14.19
C GLU A 73 19.72 -8.24 14.65
N LYS A 74 19.29 -7.39 13.69
CA LYS A 74 18.37 -6.28 13.93
C LYS A 74 16.99 -6.62 13.38
N TYR A 75 15.98 -6.20 14.13
CA TYR A 75 14.58 -6.36 13.79
C TYR A 75 13.86 -5.03 14.00
N PHE A 76 12.93 -4.72 13.13
CA PHE A 76 11.99 -3.63 13.27
C PHE A 76 10.69 -4.21 13.82
N GLN A 77 10.28 -3.74 14.98
CA GLN A 77 9.06 -4.14 15.68
C GLN A 77 7.94 -3.15 15.36
N ALA A 78 6.85 -3.65 14.78
CA ALA A 78 5.62 -2.91 14.58
C ALA A 78 4.43 -3.73 15.12
N GLY A 79 3.92 -3.34 16.28
CA GLY A 79 2.90 -4.15 16.98
C GLY A 79 3.46 -5.52 17.33
N ASN A 80 2.82 -6.59 16.86
CA ASN A 80 3.23 -7.99 17.02
C ASN A 80 4.09 -8.53 15.86
N VAL A 81 4.39 -7.70 14.86
CA VAL A 81 5.17 -8.10 13.68
C VAL A 81 6.62 -7.69 13.85
N GLU A 82 7.52 -8.65 13.60
CA GLU A 82 8.97 -8.43 13.54
C GLU A 82 9.44 -8.51 12.08
N ILE A 83 10.20 -7.52 11.65
CA ILE A 83 10.77 -7.43 10.30
C ILE A 83 12.29 -7.37 10.41
N ASN A 84 12.99 -8.37 9.89
CA ASN A 84 14.44 -8.34 9.78
C ASN A 84 14.90 -7.24 8.79
N LEU A 85 15.88 -6.46 9.19
CA LEU A 85 16.48 -5.39 8.40
C LEU A 85 17.97 -5.26 8.67
N VAL A 86 18.69 -4.59 7.77
CA VAL A 86 20.13 -4.31 7.92
C VAL A 86 20.31 -2.81 8.19
N THR A 87 20.70 -2.46 9.42
CA THR A 87 20.92 -1.07 9.84
C THR A 87 21.78 -1.02 11.11
N GLU A 88 22.50 0.08 11.29
CA GLU A 88 23.23 0.37 12.53
C GLU A 88 22.34 1.06 13.58
N SER A 89 21.22 1.65 13.17
CA SER A 89 20.31 2.40 14.05
C SER A 89 19.60 1.50 15.08
N GLU A 90 19.12 2.11 16.17
CA GLU A 90 18.29 1.51 17.23
C GLU A 90 17.26 2.52 17.73
N GLY A 91 16.18 2.03 18.36
CA GLY A 91 15.14 2.87 18.94
C GLY A 91 14.01 3.19 17.96
N GLU A 92 13.22 4.23 18.26
CA GLU A 92 12.07 4.61 17.43
C GLU A 92 12.50 5.02 16.02
N ALA A 93 11.82 4.47 15.02
CA ALA A 93 12.16 4.70 13.62
C ALA A 93 10.93 4.58 12.71
N ARG A 94 11.12 5.02 11.46
CA ARG A 94 10.26 4.66 10.35
C ARG A 94 11.04 3.80 9.37
N ILE A 95 10.36 2.84 8.78
CA ILE A 95 10.90 2.08 7.65
C ILE A 95 10.04 2.28 6.42
N THR A 96 10.66 2.08 5.27
CA THR A 96 9.99 1.93 3.98
C THR A 96 10.34 0.59 3.33
N ILE A 97 9.36 -0.02 2.67
CA ILE A 97 9.54 -1.18 1.79
C ILE A 97 8.81 -0.89 0.47
N ALA A 98 9.52 -0.96 -0.65
CA ALA A 98 8.89 -0.76 -1.94
C ALA A 98 7.93 -1.93 -2.26
N PRO A 99 6.69 -1.68 -2.73
CA PRO A 99 5.73 -2.74 -3.05
C PRO A 99 6.26 -3.77 -4.07
N GLU A 100 7.11 -3.36 -5.00
CA GLU A 100 7.76 -4.20 -6.00
C GLU A 100 8.87 -5.12 -5.44
N ASP A 101 9.41 -4.82 -4.25
CA ASP A 101 10.39 -5.67 -3.57
C ASP A 101 9.72 -6.81 -2.77
N ILE A 102 8.38 -6.86 -2.75
CA ILE A 102 7.60 -7.86 -2.03
C ILE A 102 7.06 -8.91 -2.98
N ILE A 103 7.49 -10.15 -2.76
CA ILE A 103 6.99 -11.33 -3.45
C ILE A 103 5.75 -11.84 -2.71
N LEU A 104 4.71 -12.19 -3.46
CA LEU A 104 3.53 -12.88 -2.94
C LEU A 104 3.62 -14.38 -3.25
N ALA A 105 3.38 -15.22 -2.24
CA ALA A 105 3.40 -16.67 -2.38
C ALA A 105 2.29 -17.35 -1.57
N ARG A 106 1.70 -18.43 -2.12
CA ARG A 106 0.68 -19.21 -1.39
C ARG A 106 1.28 -20.05 -0.26
N ASP A 107 2.51 -20.49 -0.46
CA ASP A 107 3.30 -21.24 0.51
C ASP A 107 4.69 -20.62 0.66
N THR A 108 5.37 -20.96 1.74
CA THR A 108 6.76 -20.55 1.96
C THR A 108 7.70 -21.40 1.13
N PHE A 109 8.76 -20.80 0.57
CA PHE A 109 9.80 -21.51 -0.17
C PHE A 109 11.19 -21.13 0.34
N ALA A 110 12.16 -22.04 0.19
CA ALA A 110 13.54 -21.78 0.55
C ALA A 110 14.11 -20.65 -0.32
N SER A 111 14.57 -19.57 0.33
CA SER A 111 15.17 -18.43 -0.34
C SER A 111 16.10 -17.66 0.59
N SER A 112 16.82 -16.68 0.04
CA SER A 112 17.62 -15.73 0.83
C SER A 112 16.80 -14.61 1.48
N ALA A 113 15.50 -14.53 1.19
CA ALA A 113 14.62 -13.59 1.88
C ALA A 113 14.45 -14.00 3.34
N ARG A 114 14.71 -13.06 4.26
CA ARG A 114 14.57 -13.30 5.71
C ARG A 114 13.17 -12.97 6.23
N ASN A 115 12.45 -12.09 5.54
CA ASN A 115 11.11 -11.70 5.94
C ASN A 115 10.10 -12.56 5.21
N VAL A 116 9.27 -13.27 5.99
CA VAL A 116 8.16 -14.09 5.51
C VAL A 116 6.98 -13.81 6.45
N ILE A 117 6.02 -13.05 5.96
CA ILE A 117 4.91 -12.54 6.77
C ILE A 117 3.60 -12.99 6.14
N LYS A 118 2.74 -13.66 6.93
CA LYS A 118 1.41 -14.06 6.47
C LYS A 118 0.43 -12.91 6.69
N GLY A 119 -0.36 -12.59 5.68
CA GLY A 119 -1.39 -11.55 5.76
C GLY A 119 -2.66 -11.91 4.98
N GLU A 120 -3.77 -11.29 5.36
CA GLU A 120 -5.04 -11.41 4.65
C GLU A 120 -5.12 -10.38 3.52
N ILE A 121 -5.54 -10.79 2.33
CA ILE A 121 -5.74 -9.88 1.21
C ILE A 121 -7.00 -9.04 1.48
N LYS A 122 -6.83 -7.73 1.65
CA LYS A 122 -7.93 -6.79 1.89
C LYS A 122 -8.41 -6.09 0.62
N ASP A 123 -7.51 -5.86 -0.34
CA ASP A 123 -7.85 -5.18 -1.59
C ASP A 123 -6.93 -5.60 -2.74
N ILE A 124 -7.44 -5.50 -3.97
CA ILE A 124 -6.76 -5.83 -5.22
C ILE A 124 -7.08 -4.75 -6.25
N ILE A 125 -6.05 -3.99 -6.64
CA ILE A 125 -6.18 -2.84 -7.55
C ILE A 125 -5.42 -3.16 -8.84
N GLU A 126 -6.14 -3.40 -9.93
CA GLU A 126 -5.57 -3.64 -11.25
C GLU A 126 -5.09 -2.31 -11.88
N LYS A 127 -3.84 -2.25 -12.34
CA LYS A 127 -3.21 -1.05 -12.95
C LYS A 127 -2.45 -1.43 -14.22
N GLY A 128 -3.20 -1.64 -15.30
CA GLY A 128 -2.62 -2.02 -16.59
C GLY A 128 -1.82 -3.33 -16.49
N PRO A 129 -0.49 -3.31 -16.68
CA PRO A 129 0.32 -4.53 -16.63
C PRO A 129 0.56 -5.06 -15.21
N THR A 130 0.30 -4.27 -14.17
CA THR A 130 0.54 -4.64 -12.78
C THR A 130 -0.75 -4.68 -11.97
N VAL A 131 -0.69 -5.38 -10.85
CA VAL A 131 -1.76 -5.49 -9.87
C VAL A 131 -1.16 -5.19 -8.52
N LYS A 132 -1.77 -4.25 -7.81
CA LYS A 132 -1.38 -3.92 -6.45
C LYS A 132 -2.31 -4.66 -5.49
N VAL A 133 -1.73 -5.33 -4.51
CA VAL A 133 -2.44 -6.13 -3.52
C VAL A 133 -2.20 -5.50 -2.16
N LEU A 134 -3.25 -5.20 -1.43
CA LEU A 134 -3.18 -4.75 -0.05
C LEU A 134 -3.35 -5.95 0.88
N LEU A 135 -2.38 -6.15 1.76
CA LEU A 135 -2.40 -7.14 2.82
C LEU A 135 -2.62 -6.48 4.17
N ASP A 136 -3.40 -7.14 5.03
CA ASP A 136 -3.37 -6.90 6.47
C ASP A 136 -2.45 -7.94 7.12
N VAL A 137 -1.31 -7.47 7.62
CA VAL A 137 -0.33 -8.29 8.36
C VAL A 137 -0.25 -7.91 9.84
N GLY A 138 -1.21 -7.13 10.35
CA GLY A 138 -1.09 -6.36 11.61
C GLY A 138 -0.83 -4.87 11.35
N PHE A 139 -0.49 -4.53 10.11
CA PHE A 139 -0.56 -3.20 9.53
C PHE A 139 -0.80 -3.33 8.01
N PRO A 140 -1.26 -2.27 7.32
CA PRO A 140 -1.41 -2.26 5.86
C PRO A 140 -0.07 -2.44 5.15
N LEU A 141 0.05 -3.49 4.32
CA LEU A 141 1.24 -3.77 3.51
C LEU A 141 0.84 -3.97 2.05
N TYR A 142 1.31 -3.09 1.17
CA TYR A 142 1.10 -3.17 -0.26
C TYR A 142 2.20 -3.96 -0.94
N ALA A 143 1.82 -4.90 -1.80
CA ALA A 143 2.72 -5.57 -2.74
C ALA A 143 2.27 -5.32 -4.19
N THR A 144 3.20 -5.22 -5.12
CA THR A 144 2.89 -5.10 -6.55
C THR A 144 3.36 -6.35 -7.29
N ILE A 145 2.44 -7.02 -7.98
CA ILE A 145 2.72 -8.17 -8.83
C ILE A 145 2.30 -7.90 -10.27
N THR A 146 2.72 -8.76 -11.21
CA THR A 146 2.22 -8.68 -12.58
C THR A 146 0.76 -9.13 -12.67
N TYR A 147 0.03 -8.60 -13.65
CA TYR A 147 -1.34 -9.05 -13.93
C TYR A 147 -1.42 -10.57 -14.19
N LYS A 148 -0.44 -11.11 -14.91
CA LYS A 148 -0.34 -12.55 -15.21
C LYS A 148 -0.17 -13.37 -13.92
N SER A 149 0.70 -12.94 -13.01
CA SER A 149 0.87 -13.60 -11.71
C SER A 149 -0.44 -13.58 -10.91
N TYR A 150 -1.12 -12.43 -10.83
CA TYR A 150 -2.41 -12.33 -10.15
C TYR A 150 -3.44 -13.34 -10.68
N LYS A 151 -3.64 -13.40 -12.00
CA LYS A 151 -4.58 -14.34 -12.62
C LYS A 151 -4.17 -15.80 -12.43
N ASN A 152 -2.90 -16.13 -12.60
CA ASN A 152 -2.39 -17.49 -12.42
C ASN A 152 -2.53 -17.97 -10.97
N MET A 153 -2.27 -17.07 -10.02
CA MET A 153 -2.39 -17.36 -8.60
C MET A 153 -3.83 -17.42 -8.15
N LYS A 154 -4.80 -16.85 -8.91
CA LYS A 154 -6.24 -16.81 -8.58
C LYS A 154 -6.50 -16.17 -7.21
N LEU A 155 -5.82 -15.05 -6.93
CA LEU A 155 -5.95 -14.37 -5.65
C LEU A 155 -7.36 -13.82 -5.45
N LYS A 156 -7.85 -13.85 -4.21
CA LYS A 156 -9.16 -13.30 -3.82
C LYS A 156 -9.04 -12.52 -2.53
N ILE A 157 -9.86 -11.49 -2.39
CA ILE A 157 -10.04 -10.76 -1.14
C ILE A 157 -10.53 -11.74 -0.06
N GLY A 158 -9.98 -11.63 1.14
CA GLY A 158 -10.23 -12.51 2.28
C GLY A 158 -9.33 -13.75 2.34
N GLU A 159 -8.56 -14.06 1.28
CA GLU A 159 -7.57 -15.15 1.33
C GLU A 159 -6.30 -14.72 2.06
N PHE A 160 -5.67 -15.66 2.75
CA PHE A 160 -4.34 -15.46 3.34
C PHE A 160 -3.23 -15.80 2.34
N ILE A 161 -2.18 -14.98 2.32
CA ILE A 161 -1.01 -15.13 1.46
C ILE A 161 0.26 -14.70 2.21
N TYR A 162 1.42 -15.21 1.79
CA TYR A 162 2.71 -14.79 2.33
C TYR A 162 3.30 -13.63 1.51
N ALA A 163 3.68 -12.56 2.21
CA ALA A 163 4.57 -11.52 1.73
C ALA A 163 6.01 -11.87 2.09
N ILE A 164 6.89 -11.93 1.08
CA ILE A 164 8.27 -12.37 1.22
C ILE A 164 9.20 -11.31 0.64
N PHE A 165 10.16 -10.85 1.42
CA PHE A 165 11.12 -9.82 0.97
C PHE A 165 12.45 -9.92 1.72
N LYS A 166 13.50 -9.38 1.12
CA LYS A 166 14.86 -9.40 1.70
C LYS A 166 15.01 -8.33 2.77
N SER A 167 15.86 -8.58 3.76
CA SER A 167 16.23 -7.60 4.79
C SER A 167 16.81 -6.32 4.19
N SER A 168 17.52 -6.45 3.07
CA SER A 168 18.11 -5.33 2.33
C SER A 168 17.11 -4.46 1.58
N ALA A 169 15.85 -4.91 1.42
CA ALA A 169 14.78 -4.10 0.82
C ALA A 169 14.12 -3.16 1.84
N VAL A 170 14.37 -3.38 3.14
CA VAL A 170 13.85 -2.54 4.22
C VAL A 170 14.80 -1.38 4.43
N ARG A 171 14.32 -0.15 4.23
CA ARG A 171 15.11 1.08 4.42
C ARG A 171 14.59 1.89 5.60
N VAL A 172 15.48 2.37 6.46
CA VAL A 172 15.14 3.31 7.53
C VAL A 172 15.05 4.73 6.95
N ILE A 173 14.04 5.51 7.35
CA ILE A 173 13.80 6.89 6.88
C ILE A 173 13.55 7.87 8.03
#